data_AF-A0A2D6E3Q0-F1
#
_entry.id   AF-A0A2D6E3Q0-F1
#
_cell.length_a   1.000
_cell.length_b   1.000
_cell.length_c   1.000
_cell.angle_alpha   90.00
_cell.angle_beta   90.00
_cell.angle_gamma   90.00
#
_symmetry.space_group_name_H-M   'P 1'
#
loop_
_entity.id
_entity.type
_entity.pdbx_description
1 polymer ?
#
loop_
_entity_poly.entity_id
_entity_poly.type
_entity_poly.pdbx_seq_one_letter_code
_entity_poly.pdbx_strand_id
1 'polypeptide(L)' 'MTQIQQDDILLEAAIEYGPDYNYSIANGTLGLTLYVHFNNKPLARQFREELPMVYKGLRTIVTYTPMSNSGTN' A
#
# COMPACT_ATOMS: atom_id res chain seq x y z
N MET A 1 -16.44 -2.30 -7.23
CA MET A 1 -15.52 -1.19 -7.52
C MET A 1 -15.08 -1.35 -8.96
N THR A 2 -15.13 -0.28 -9.76
CA THR A 2 -14.65 -0.29 -11.14
C THR A 2 -13.15 -0.05 -11.19
N GLN A 3 -12.51 -0.32 -12.34
CA GLN A 3 -11.08 -0.03 -12.53
C GLN A 3 -10.78 1.47 -12.33
N ILE A 4 -11.60 2.35 -12.91
CA ILE A 4 -11.45 3.81 -12.80
C ILE A 4 -11.47 4.24 -11.32
N GLN A 5 -12.39 3.69 -10.52
CA GLN A 5 -12.46 3.98 -9.08
C GLN A 5 -11.22 3.50 -8.32
N GLN A 6 -10.63 2.37 -8.72
CA GLN A 6 -9.39 1.89 -8.12
C GLN A 6 -8.24 2.82 -8.46
N ASP A 7 -8.12 3.21 -9.73
CA ASP A 7 -7.05 4.09 -10.21
C ASP A 7 -7.12 5.46 -9.53
N ASP A 8 -8.32 6.03 -9.36
CA ASP A 8 -8.54 7.29 -8.63
C ASP A 8 -8.06 7.18 -7.18
N ILE A 9 -8.43 6.10 -6.47
CA ILE A 9 -8.00 5.88 -5.07
C ILE A 9 -6.49 5.71 -4.97
N LEU A 10 -5.88 4.98 -5.90
CA LEU A 10 -4.42 4.78 -5.93
C LEU A 10 -3.69 6.10 -6.20
N LEU A 11 -4.22 6.92 -7.11
CA LEU A 11 -3.67 8.23 -7.42
C LEU A 11 -3.78 9.19 -6.23
N GLU A 12 -4.95 9.24 -5.58
CA GLU A 12 -5.14 10.04 -4.37
C GLU A 12 -4.17 9.61 -3.26
N ALA A 13 -4.00 8.30 -3.04
CA ALA A 13 -3.05 7.79 -2.06
C ALA A 13 -1.61 8.21 -2.40
N ALA A 14 -1.19 8.14 -3.66
CA ALA A 14 0.13 8.58 -4.08
C ALA A 14 0.34 10.10 -3.91
N ILE A 15 -0.70 10.91 -4.10
CA ILE A 15 -0.65 12.37 -3.86
C ILE A 15 -0.53 12.68 -2.36
N GLU A 16 -1.32 12.00 -1.54
CA GLU A 16 -1.43 12.27 -0.10
C GLU A 16 -0.21 11.76 0.68
N TYR A 17 0.28 10.58 0.33
CA TYR A 17 1.27 9.84 1.09
C TYR A 17 2.63 9.74 0.41
N GLY A 18 2.71 10.10 -0.87
CA GLY A 18 3.95 10.15 -1.63
C GLY A 18 4.01 9.13 -2.78
N PRO A 19 4.62 9.49 -3.92
CA PRO A 19 4.65 8.66 -5.11
C PRO A 19 5.70 7.54 -5.05
N ASP A 20 6.60 7.57 -4.07
CA ASP A 20 7.73 6.65 -3.98
C ASP A 20 7.35 5.23 -3.50
N TYR A 21 6.09 5.04 -3.12
CA TYR A 21 5.58 3.77 -2.62
C TYR A 21 4.74 3.06 -3.68
N ASN A 22 4.70 1.74 -3.59
CA ASN A 22 3.88 0.94 -4.48
C ASN A 22 2.54 0.68 -3.82
N TYR A 23 1.46 1.15 -4.44
CA TYR A 23 0.09 1.01 -3.97
C TYR A 23 -0.65 -0.03 -4.81
N SER A 24 -1.40 -0.91 -4.16
CA SER A 24 -2.28 -1.83 -4.87
C SER A 24 -3.57 -2.09 -4.11
N ILE A 25 -4.68 -2.26 -4.82
CA ILE A 25 -5.96 -2.63 -4.22
C ILE A 25 -6.23 -4.09 -4.55
N ALA A 26 -6.43 -4.92 -3.53
CA ALA A 26 -6.76 -6.32 -3.70
C ALA A 26 -7.74 -6.81 -2.63
N ASN A 27 -8.44 -7.91 -2.93
CA ASN A 27 -9.28 -8.58 -1.93
C ASN A 27 -8.40 -9.31 -0.91
N GLY A 28 -8.42 -8.84 0.33
CA GLY A 28 -7.89 -9.58 1.47
C GLY A 28 -8.96 -10.46 2.12
N THR A 29 -8.57 -11.20 3.17
CA THR A 29 -9.47 -12.07 3.94
C THR A 29 -10.68 -11.35 4.53
N LEU A 30 -10.54 -10.05 4.78
CA LEU A 30 -11.57 -9.19 5.39
C LEU A 30 -12.22 -8.22 4.38
N GLY A 31 -12.02 -8.45 3.08
CA GLY A 31 -12.58 -7.64 2.01
C GLY A 31 -11.54 -6.78 1.27
N LEU A 32 -12.03 -5.82 0.51
CA LEU A 32 -11.22 -4.98 -0.36
C LEU A 32 -10.26 -4.11 0.47
N THR A 33 -8.98 -4.18 0.13
CA THR A 33 -7.89 -3.65 0.95
C THR A 33 -6.89 -2.89 0.07
N LEU A 34 -6.49 -1.70 0.53
CA LEU A 34 -5.36 -0.95 0.00
C LEU A 34 -4.07 -1.46 0.64
N TYR A 35 -3.19 -1.97 -0.18
CA TYR A 35 -1.84 -2.39 0.19
C TYR A 35 -0.85 -1.29 -0.18
N VAL A 36 0.03 -0.97 0.76
CA VAL A 36 1.16 -0.07 0.53
C VAL A 36 2.44 -0.84 0.80
N HIS A 37 3.24 -1.04 -0.25
CA HIS A 37 4.42 -1.88 -0.19
C HIS A 37 5.69 -1.03 -0.05
N PHE A 38 6.43 -1.32 1.01
CA PHE A 38 7.69 -0.66 1.33
C PHE A 38 8.88 -1.60 1.12
N ASN A 39 9.98 -1.02 0.62
CA ASN A 39 11.29 -1.68 0.55
C ASN A 39 12.17 -1.39 1.78
N ASN A 40 11.71 -0.52 2.68
CA ASN A 40 12.43 -0.07 3.87
C ASN A 40 11.56 -0.25 5.12
N LYS A 41 12.03 -1.09 6.05
CA LYS A 41 11.28 -1.48 7.26
C LYS A 41 11.06 -0.32 8.23
N PRO A 42 12.07 0.51 8.56
CA PRO A 42 11.87 1.76 9.31
C PRO A 42 10.77 2.65 8.73
N LEU A 43 10.79 2.90 7.41
CA LEU A 43 9.77 3.74 6.75
C LEU A 43 8.39 3.09 6.81
N ALA A 44 8.29 1.79 6.56
CA ALA A 44 7.03 1.05 6.66
C ALA A 44 6.40 1.16 8.06
N ARG A 45 7.23 1.18 9.11
CA ARG A 45 6.76 1.31 10.49
C ARG A 45 6.22 2.71 10.76
N GLN A 46 6.97 3.75 10.38
CA GLN A 46 6.53 5.14 10.53
C GLN A 46 5.22 5.37 9.77
N PHE A 47 5.16 4.91 8.53
CA PHE A 47 4.00 5.06 7.68
C PHE A 47 2.74 4.36 8.22
N ARG A 48 2.91 3.25 8.94
CA ARG A 48 1.79 2.56 9.59
C ARG A 48 1.13 3.38 10.70
N GLU A 49 1.86 4.31 11.30
CA GLU A 49 1.34 5.21 12.33
C GLU A 49 0.57 6.39 11.69
N GLU A 50 0.90 6.75 10.45
CA GLU A 50 0.29 7.84 9.69
C GLU A 50 -0.95 7.39 8.88
N LEU A 51 -0.89 6.20 8.29
CA LEU A 51 -1.96 5.69 7.43
C LEU A 51 -3.16 5.21 8.27
N PRO A 52 -4.38 5.73 8.05
CA PRO A 52 -5.55 5.29 8.78
C PRO A 52 -5.86 3.83 8.49
N MET A 53 -6.38 3.10 9.48
CA MET A 53 -6.76 1.68 9.35
C MET A 53 -7.81 1.44 8.25
N VAL A 54 -8.58 2.47 7.91
CA VAL A 54 -9.55 2.49 6.81
C VAL A 54 -9.34 3.75 5.98
N TYR A 55 -9.12 3.59 4.68
CA TYR A 55 -8.94 4.68 3.72
C TYR A 55 -9.98 4.56 2.61
N LYS A 56 -10.83 5.57 2.43
CA LYS A 56 -11.90 5.60 1.41
C LYS A 56 -12.79 4.34 1.41
N GLY A 57 -13.04 3.76 2.59
CA GLY A 57 -13.82 2.53 2.76
C GLY A 57 -13.05 1.22 2.52
N LEU A 58 -11.76 1.30 2.17
CA LEU A 58 -10.86 0.15 2.08
C LEU A 58 -10.13 -0.03 3.40
N ARG A 59 -9.92 -1.28 3.81
CA ARG A 59 -8.93 -1.56 4.86
C ARG A 59 -7.55 -1.21 4.33
N THR A 60 -6.64 -0.79 5.21
CA THR A 60 -5.25 -0.54 4.82
C THR A 60 -4.32 -1.58 5.39
N ILE A 61 -3.34 -2.01 4.59
CA ILE A 61 -2.28 -2.90 5.02
C ILE A 61 -0.95 -2.35 4.49
N VAL A 62 -0.07 -2.01 5.42
CA VAL A 62 1.31 -1.67 5.11
C VAL A 62 2.15 -2.95 5.15
N THR A 63 2.79 -3.27 4.02
CA THR A 63 3.68 -4.43 3.90
C THR A 63 5.12 -3.96 3.73
N TYR A 64 6.05 -4.79 4.20
CA TYR A 64 7.46 -4.61 3.95
C TYR A 64 7.97 -5.87 3.26
N THR A 65 8.46 -5.69 2.04
CA THR A 65 9.17 -6.75 1.33
C THR A 65 10.58 -6.21 1.10
N PRO A 66 11.61 -6.72 1.81
CA PRO A 66 12.97 -6.40 1.42
C PRO A 66 13.12 -6.79 -0.05
N MET A 67 13.75 -5.94 -0.87
CA MET A 67 14.23 -6.41 -2.17
C MET A 67 15.10 -7.63 -1.89
N SER A 68 14.54 -8.81 -2.15
CA SER A 68 15.27 -10.05 -2.05
C SER A 68 16.35 -9.90 -3.10
N ASN A 69 17.58 -9.69 -2.65
CA ASN A 69 18.74 -9.79 -3.51
C ASN A 69 18.81 -11.27 -3.87
N SER A 70 18.05 -11.67 -4.89
CA SER A 70 18.15 -12.97 -5.53
C SER A 70 19.47 -12.99 -6.29
N GLY A 71 20.57 -12.99 -5.53
CA GLY A 71 21.86 -13.49 -5.97
C GLY A 71 21.67 -14.98 -6.14
N THR A 72 21.29 -15.39 -7.34
CA THR A 72 21.59 -16.74 -7.79
C THR A 72 23.09 -16.85 -7.96
N ASN A 73 23.68 -17.78 -7.20
CA ASN A 73 25.02 -18.32 -7.35
C ASN A 73 25.42 -18.58 -8.80
#